data_AF-A0A8B7CIK7-F1
#
_entry.id   AF-A0A8B7CIK7-F1
#
_cell.length_a   1.000
_cell.length_b   1.000
_cell.length_c   1.000
_cell.angle_alpha   90.00
_cell.angle_beta   90.00
_cell.angle_gamma   90.00
#
_symmetry.space_group_name_H-M   'P 1'
#
loop_
_entity.id
_entity.type
_entity.pdbx_description
1 polymer ?
#
loop_
_entity_poly.entity_id
_entity_poly.type
_entity_poly.pdbx_seq_one_letter_code
_entity_poly.pdbx_strand_id
1 'polypeptide(L)'
;MGYALCFPLAVLLSIFFLLFLDVLLSIFFSILPSSLHASHKDHHQVCDYSHGQWVWDEGYGSKFYGEDCPFLDPGFRCRANGRKDAAYLNWRWQPYGCDLPTLDATDMLERSRNRKIVFAGDSIGRNQWESLVCMLAKAAGNRSRIFEKYGSPITKHWGFLSLVFQDYNLTVEYYRTPYLAVVGRPPAESPSQVKRTIRLDVLAWQSKRWADADVLILNAGHWWNEDKIAKSGSYFQVGQAINMTMDVKEAFGRTLQTVKEWTLRNLKQENSYFFFRSYAPSHYSNGAWDNGGSCHADTAPGIEASALEPEPWNNEIISDMIEEMKGDGRQVQLLNITYSTGFRKDGHPSSHREPGTPGDAPQDCSHWCLPGVPDMWNELLYAHLLSMGYDTKRKSDIRKQ
;
A
#
# COMPACT_ATOMS: atom_id res chain seq x y z
N MET A 1 40.23 -27.17 70.42
CA MET A 1 38.82 -26.76 70.55
C MET A 1 38.60 -25.42 69.83
N GLY A 2 38.59 -25.40 68.49
CA GLY A 2 38.49 -24.15 67.72
C GLY A 2 37.62 -24.19 66.46
N TYR A 3 37.08 -25.36 66.09
CA TYR A 3 36.33 -25.54 64.84
C TYR A 3 34.83 -25.77 65.02
N ALA A 4 34.32 -25.83 66.25
CA ALA A 4 32.89 -26.07 66.51
C ALA A 4 32.02 -24.79 66.46
N LEU A 5 32.62 -23.60 66.35
CA LEU A 5 31.90 -22.32 66.34
C LEU A 5 31.83 -21.64 64.97
N CYS A 6 32.63 -22.06 63.97
CA CYS A 6 32.63 -21.41 62.64
C CYS A 6 31.44 -21.83 61.75
N PHE A 7 30.98 -23.08 61.86
CA PHE A 7 29.87 -23.58 61.04
C PHE A 7 28.52 -22.90 61.34
N PRO A 8 28.09 -22.74 62.61
CA PRO A 8 26.84 -22.03 62.90
C PRO A 8 26.91 -20.54 62.57
N LEU A 9 28.09 -19.92 62.66
CA LEU A 9 28.28 -18.50 62.32
C LEU A 9 28.13 -18.26 60.80
N ALA A 10 28.66 -19.17 59.97
CA ALA A 10 28.52 -19.09 58.52
C ALA A 10 27.07 -19.26 58.05
N VAL A 11 26.30 -20.14 58.72
CA VAL A 11 24.88 -20.33 58.44
C VAL A 11 24.05 -19.11 58.87
N LEU A 12 24.37 -18.49 60.00
CA LEU A 12 23.71 -17.26 60.43
C LEU A 12 24.00 -16.08 59.48
N LEU A 13 25.24 -15.98 58.97
CA LEU A 13 25.62 -14.95 58.00
C LEU A 13 24.93 -15.16 56.64
N SER A 14 24.77 -16.40 56.17
CA SER A 14 24.07 -16.67 54.91
C SER A 14 22.57 -16.39 55.01
N ILE A 15 21.94 -16.72 56.14
CA ILE A 15 20.53 -16.38 56.40
C ILE A 15 20.35 -14.87 56.47
N PHE A 16 21.24 -14.15 57.17
CA PHE A 16 21.19 -12.69 57.24
C PHE A 16 21.36 -12.05 55.85
N PHE A 17 22.26 -12.58 55.02
CA PHE A 17 22.46 -12.10 53.65
C PHE A 17 21.23 -12.32 52.77
N LEU A 18 20.57 -13.48 52.87
CA LEU A 18 19.34 -13.77 52.11
C LEU A 18 18.19 -12.86 52.53
N LEU A 19 17.99 -12.67 53.85
CA LEU A 19 16.98 -11.75 54.37
C LEU A 19 17.26 -10.30 53.97
N PHE A 20 18.53 -9.89 53.95
CA PHE A 20 18.92 -8.57 53.48
C PHE A 20 18.67 -8.39 51.97
N LEU A 21 18.89 -9.43 51.17
CA LEU A 21 18.61 -9.43 49.73
C LEU A 21 17.10 -9.31 49.44
N ASP A 22 16.26 -10.02 50.20
CA ASP A 22 14.80 -9.94 50.07
C ASP A 22 14.26 -8.56 50.47
N VAL A 23 14.83 -7.94 51.50
CA VAL A 23 14.48 -6.56 51.90
C VAL A 23 14.94 -5.57 50.83
N LEU A 24 16.14 -5.73 50.25
CA LEU A 24 16.62 -4.92 49.13
C LEU A 24 15.74 -5.06 47.89
N LEU A 25 15.34 -6.28 47.52
CA LEU A 25 14.41 -6.55 46.42
C LEU A 25 13.04 -5.92 46.69
N SER A 26 12.52 -6.06 47.91
CA SER A 26 11.23 -5.47 48.30
C SER A 26 11.26 -3.94 48.25
N ILE A 27 12.35 -3.31 48.71
CA ILE A 27 12.57 -1.87 48.61
C ILE A 27 12.74 -1.44 47.15
N PHE A 28 13.45 -2.22 46.32
CA PHE A 28 13.59 -1.96 44.88
C PHE A 28 12.24 -2.00 44.16
N PHE A 29 11.38 -2.97 44.47
CA PHE A 29 10.00 -3.03 43.97
C PHE A 29 9.08 -1.94 44.55
N SER A 30 9.38 -1.40 45.74
CA SER A 30 8.62 -0.31 46.37
C SER A 30 9.03 1.09 45.87
N ILE A 31 10.28 1.25 45.41
CA ILE A 31 10.83 2.51 44.88
C ILE A 31 10.71 2.56 43.34
N LEU A 32 10.51 1.42 42.68
CA LEU A 32 10.07 1.40 41.29
C LEU A 32 8.79 2.24 41.17
N PRO A 33 8.79 3.32 40.36
CA PRO A 33 7.60 4.10 40.16
C PRO A 33 6.51 3.15 39.65
N SER A 34 5.36 3.11 40.32
CA SER A 34 4.14 2.43 39.83
C SER A 34 3.59 3.06 38.55
N SER A 35 4.39 3.86 37.84
CA SER A 35 4.12 4.46 36.54
C SER A 35 4.90 3.75 35.43
N LEU A 36 4.95 2.42 35.43
CA LEU A 36 4.71 1.75 34.16
C LEU A 36 3.25 2.04 33.87
N HIS A 37 3.01 3.08 33.06
CA HIS A 37 1.71 3.33 32.49
C HIS A 37 1.23 2.00 31.90
N ALA A 38 0.33 1.32 32.62
CA ALA A 38 -0.82 0.76 31.94
C ALA A 38 -1.33 1.92 31.12
N SER A 39 -1.01 1.91 29.82
CA SER A 39 -1.65 2.79 28.88
C SER A 39 -3.13 2.55 29.11
N HIS A 40 -3.75 3.47 29.84
CA HIS A 40 -5.14 3.77 29.64
C HIS A 40 -5.22 3.92 28.12
N LYS A 41 -5.79 2.90 27.45
CA LYS A 41 -6.21 3.02 26.06
C LYS A 41 -7.20 4.15 26.08
N ASP A 42 -6.70 5.36 25.88
CA ASP A 42 -7.52 6.49 25.57
C ASP A 42 -8.20 6.07 24.26
N HIS A 43 -9.50 5.82 24.34
CA HIS A 43 -10.30 5.22 23.28
C HIS A 43 -10.50 6.16 22.07
N HIS A 44 -9.62 7.16 21.93
CA HIS A 44 -9.70 8.26 20.97
C HIS A 44 -8.37 8.61 20.28
N GLN A 45 -7.29 7.85 20.43
CA GLN A 45 -6.12 8.06 19.57
C GLN A 45 -6.31 7.31 18.24
N VAL A 46 -6.40 8.07 17.15
CA VAL A 46 -6.38 7.52 15.78
C VAL A 46 -5.10 6.71 15.60
N CYS A 47 -5.23 5.44 15.21
CA CYS A 47 -4.05 4.60 15.04
C CYS A 47 -3.26 5.03 13.79
N ASP A 48 -1.95 5.19 13.96
CA ASP A 48 -1.00 5.24 12.85
C ASP A 48 -0.63 3.82 12.42
N TYR A 49 -1.16 3.41 11.27
CA TYR A 49 -0.87 2.09 10.69
C TYR A 49 0.44 2.06 9.88
N SER A 50 1.08 3.22 9.64
CA SER A 50 2.22 3.34 8.72
C SER A 50 3.56 2.95 9.33
N HIS A 51 3.67 2.99 10.67
CA HIS A 51 4.90 2.68 11.40
C HIS A 51 4.74 1.45 12.31
N GLY A 52 5.64 0.49 12.14
CA GLY A 52 5.48 -0.86 12.68
C GLY A 52 6.65 -1.78 12.33
N GLN A 53 6.39 -3.08 12.38
CA GLN A 53 7.35 -4.11 12.00
C GLN A 53 6.65 -5.29 11.30
N TRP A 54 7.41 -6.01 10.48
CA TRP A 54 6.96 -7.28 9.94
C TRP A 54 7.16 -8.38 10.97
N VAL A 55 6.09 -9.11 11.26
CA VAL A 55 6.09 -10.25 12.17
C VAL A 55 5.77 -11.52 11.39
N TRP A 56 6.41 -12.62 11.78
CA TRP A 56 6.10 -13.92 11.19
C TRP A 56 4.72 -14.40 11.66
N ASP A 57 3.84 -14.72 10.71
CA ASP A 57 2.53 -15.32 10.91
C ASP A 57 2.36 -16.44 9.87
N GLU A 58 2.50 -17.68 10.34
CA GLU A 58 2.49 -18.85 9.47
C GLU A 58 1.16 -18.97 8.70
N GLY A 59 1.26 -19.12 7.38
CA GLY A 59 0.12 -19.24 6.49
C GLY A 59 -0.61 -17.93 6.22
N TYR A 60 -0.13 -16.77 6.69
CA TYR A 60 -0.79 -15.47 6.56
C TYR A 60 -1.33 -15.19 5.15
N GLY A 61 -0.47 -15.13 4.13
CA GLY A 61 -0.87 -14.83 2.76
C GLY A 61 -1.79 -15.90 2.14
N SER A 62 -1.69 -17.15 2.61
CA SER A 62 -2.55 -18.24 2.15
C SER A 62 -3.99 -18.15 2.69
N LYS A 63 -4.24 -17.32 3.70
CA LYS A 63 -5.59 -17.07 4.26
C LYS A 63 -6.48 -16.30 3.26
N PHE A 64 -5.89 -15.47 2.40
CA PHE A 64 -6.64 -14.57 1.51
C PHE A 64 -7.07 -15.24 0.20
N TYR A 65 -6.14 -15.72 -0.61
CA TYR A 65 -6.40 -16.37 -1.90
C TYR A 65 -5.15 -17.10 -2.39
N GLY A 66 -5.29 -17.95 -3.41
CA GLY A 66 -4.17 -18.60 -4.10
C GLY A 66 -3.93 -18.02 -5.49
N GLU A 67 -2.83 -18.44 -6.12
CA GLU A 67 -2.51 -18.09 -7.51
C GLU A 67 -3.51 -18.69 -8.54
N ASP A 68 -4.48 -19.50 -8.08
CA ASP A 68 -5.64 -19.97 -8.85
C ASP A 68 -6.68 -18.87 -9.10
N CYS A 69 -6.56 -17.70 -8.45
CA CYS A 69 -7.44 -16.58 -8.71
C CYS A 69 -7.38 -16.17 -10.20
N PRO A 70 -8.50 -16.20 -10.94
CA PRO A 70 -8.50 -16.01 -12.39
C PRO A 70 -8.19 -14.56 -12.82
N PHE A 71 -8.23 -13.63 -11.87
CA PHE A 71 -8.05 -12.20 -12.10
C PHE A 71 -6.59 -11.75 -11.97
N LEU A 72 -5.69 -12.63 -11.51
CA LEU A 72 -4.27 -12.34 -11.41
C LEU A 72 -3.60 -12.33 -12.77
N ASP A 73 -2.81 -11.30 -13.03
CA ASP A 73 -1.87 -11.26 -14.13
C ASP A 73 -0.87 -12.42 -14.02
N PRO A 74 -0.58 -13.15 -15.12
CA PRO A 74 0.38 -14.25 -15.09
C PRO A 74 1.76 -13.84 -14.55
N GLY A 75 2.17 -12.58 -14.70
CA GLY A 75 3.44 -12.08 -14.19
C GLY A 75 3.54 -11.95 -12.67
N PHE A 76 2.42 -11.96 -11.95
CA PHE A 76 2.41 -11.87 -10.48
C PHE A 76 2.27 -13.23 -9.79
N ARG A 77 2.04 -14.30 -10.56
CA ARG A 77 1.90 -15.69 -10.08
C ARG A 77 3.28 -16.35 -9.89
N CYS A 78 4.05 -15.83 -8.95
CA CYS A 78 5.46 -16.18 -8.79
C CYS A 78 5.69 -17.67 -8.55
N ARG A 79 4.85 -18.34 -7.76
CA ARG A 79 4.97 -19.78 -7.48
C ARG A 79 4.68 -20.60 -8.73
N ALA A 80 3.64 -20.28 -9.49
CA ALA A 80 3.32 -20.89 -10.76
C ALA A 80 4.42 -20.64 -11.80
N ASN A 81 5.12 -19.51 -11.71
CA ASN A 81 6.29 -19.16 -12.52
C ASN A 81 7.62 -19.73 -11.98
N GLY A 82 7.55 -20.73 -11.09
CA GLY A 82 8.71 -21.51 -10.67
C GLY A 82 9.45 -21.00 -9.43
N ARG A 83 8.92 -19.98 -8.72
CA ARG A 83 9.50 -19.53 -7.44
C ARG A 83 9.40 -20.64 -6.39
N LYS A 84 10.55 -21.05 -5.83
CA LYS A 84 10.64 -22.19 -4.91
C LYS A 84 10.53 -21.82 -3.44
N ASP A 85 10.94 -20.62 -3.05
CA ASP A 85 10.70 -20.11 -1.71
C ASP A 85 9.26 -19.60 -1.56
N ALA A 86 8.70 -19.74 -0.37
CA ALA A 86 7.35 -19.30 -0.02
C ALA A 86 7.30 -18.52 1.30
N ALA A 87 8.46 -18.31 1.95
CA ALA A 87 8.55 -17.64 3.25
C ALA A 87 8.02 -16.21 3.20
N TYR A 88 8.12 -15.53 2.04
CA TYR A 88 7.59 -14.19 1.82
C TYR A 88 6.06 -14.08 2.05
N LEU A 89 5.32 -15.20 2.01
CA LEU A 89 3.88 -15.24 2.26
C LEU A 89 3.52 -15.27 3.75
N ASN A 90 4.48 -15.50 4.65
CA ASN A 90 4.23 -15.69 6.08
C ASN A 90 4.55 -14.44 6.91
N TRP A 91 4.54 -13.25 6.30
CA TRP A 91 4.83 -12.00 6.98
C TRP A 91 3.58 -11.14 7.07
N ARG A 92 3.22 -10.75 8.29
CA ARG A 92 2.14 -9.83 8.62
C ARG A 92 2.70 -8.52 9.13
N TRP A 93 2.09 -7.40 8.76
CA TRP A 93 2.46 -6.09 9.30
C TRP A 93 1.81 -5.87 10.67
N GLN A 94 2.61 -5.46 11.66
CA GLN A 94 2.15 -5.09 12.99
C GLN A 94 2.55 -3.64 13.29
N PRO A 95 1.59 -2.69 13.26
CA PRO A 95 1.81 -1.34 13.76
C PRO A 95 2.22 -1.36 15.24
N TYR A 96 3.05 -0.39 15.68
CA TYR A 96 3.50 -0.35 17.07
C TYR A 96 2.42 0.12 18.05
N GLY A 97 1.54 1.02 17.62
CA GLY A 97 0.54 1.64 18.49
C GLY A 97 -0.81 0.92 18.56
N CYS A 98 -1.07 -0.04 17.67
CA CYS A 98 -2.34 -0.76 17.63
C CYS A 98 -2.24 -2.06 16.81
N ASP A 99 -3.35 -2.79 16.76
CA ASP A 99 -3.50 -3.92 15.86
C ASP A 99 -4.08 -3.47 14.52
N LEU A 100 -3.46 -3.94 13.42
CA LEU A 100 -4.03 -3.81 12.09
C LEU A 100 -5.14 -4.84 11.93
N PRO A 101 -6.41 -4.45 11.70
CA PRO A 101 -7.48 -5.41 11.44
C PRO A 101 -7.20 -6.15 10.14
N THR A 102 -7.20 -7.47 10.20
CA THR A 102 -7.16 -8.31 8.99
C THR A 102 -8.38 -8.01 8.12
N LEU A 103 -8.17 -7.95 6.80
CA LEU A 103 -9.26 -7.70 5.86
C LEU A 103 -10.26 -8.85 5.89
N ASP A 104 -11.45 -8.58 6.44
CA ASP A 104 -12.60 -9.45 6.30
C ASP A 104 -13.27 -9.14 4.96
N ALA A 105 -13.04 -10.02 3.99
CA ALA A 105 -13.53 -9.84 2.63
C ALA A 105 -15.07 -9.89 2.56
N THR A 106 -15.74 -10.60 3.48
CA THR A 106 -17.21 -10.63 3.54
C THR A 106 -17.74 -9.30 4.06
N ASP A 107 -17.17 -8.80 5.15
CA ASP A 107 -17.55 -7.49 5.70
C ASP A 107 -17.27 -6.36 4.71
N MET A 108 -16.11 -6.37 4.05
CA MET A 108 -15.77 -5.41 3.00
C MET A 108 -16.77 -5.45 1.83
N LEU A 109 -17.13 -6.64 1.34
CA LEU A 109 -18.15 -6.81 0.28
C LEU A 109 -19.51 -6.24 0.70
N GLU A 110 -19.96 -6.51 1.94
CA GLU A 110 -21.24 -6.00 2.44
C GLU A 110 -21.24 -4.48 2.60
N ARG A 111 -20.16 -3.90 3.15
CA ARG A 111 -20.00 -2.44 3.25
C ARG A 111 -19.97 -1.76 1.89
N SER A 112 -19.43 -2.46 0.89
CA SER A 112 -19.34 -2.01 -0.48
C SER A 112 -20.59 -2.33 -1.32
N ARG A 113 -21.70 -2.76 -0.71
CA ARG A 113 -22.92 -3.10 -1.43
C ARG A 113 -23.57 -1.87 -2.08
N ASN A 114 -23.78 -1.92 -3.40
CA ASN A 114 -24.22 -0.80 -4.25
C ASN A 114 -23.20 0.34 -4.34
N ARG A 115 -21.90 0.02 -4.26
CA ARG A 115 -20.82 1.00 -4.27
C ARG A 115 -19.89 0.80 -5.47
N LYS A 116 -19.07 1.81 -5.73
CA LYS A 116 -17.98 1.78 -6.71
C LYS A 116 -16.65 2.08 -6.01
N ILE A 117 -15.70 1.16 -6.16
CA ILE A 117 -14.30 1.33 -5.76
C ILE A 117 -13.47 1.55 -7.02
N VAL A 118 -12.65 2.59 -7.05
CA VAL A 118 -11.84 2.96 -8.22
C VAL A 118 -10.38 3.07 -7.83
N PHE A 119 -9.52 2.37 -8.56
CA PHE A 119 -8.07 2.57 -8.57
C PHE A 119 -7.69 3.32 -9.84
N ALA A 120 -6.86 4.36 -9.74
CA ALA A 120 -6.32 5.03 -10.91
C ALA A 120 -4.85 5.42 -10.71
N GLY A 121 -3.99 5.01 -11.63
CA GLY A 121 -2.56 5.25 -11.52
C GLY A 121 -1.70 4.36 -12.41
N ASP A 122 -0.48 4.08 -11.95
CA ASP A 122 0.48 3.25 -12.66
C ASP A 122 0.21 1.73 -12.50
N SER A 123 1.16 0.89 -12.93
CA SER A 123 1.04 -0.57 -12.86
C SER A 123 1.10 -1.13 -11.44
N ILE A 124 1.63 -0.38 -10.48
CA ILE A 124 1.61 -0.78 -9.07
C ILE A 124 0.23 -0.55 -8.45
N GLY A 125 -0.53 0.43 -8.95
CA GLY A 125 -1.95 0.57 -8.63
C GLY A 125 -2.76 -0.64 -9.08
N ARG A 126 -2.44 -1.16 -10.27
CA ARG A 126 -3.03 -2.40 -10.76
C ARG A 126 -2.68 -3.59 -9.88
N ASN A 127 -1.43 -3.69 -9.45
CA ASN A 127 -0.96 -4.76 -8.57
C ASN A 127 -1.79 -4.82 -7.26
N GLN A 128 -2.12 -3.67 -6.70
CA GLN A 128 -3.02 -3.57 -5.54
C GLN A 128 -4.47 -3.92 -5.87
N TRP A 129 -4.98 -3.42 -7.00
CA TRP A 129 -6.33 -3.71 -7.47
C TRP A 129 -6.56 -5.22 -7.68
N GLU A 130 -5.62 -5.93 -8.31
CA GLU A 130 -5.71 -7.38 -8.51
C GLU A 130 -5.73 -8.14 -7.18
N SER A 131 -4.89 -7.73 -6.22
CA SER A 131 -4.90 -8.27 -4.85
C SER A 131 -6.29 -8.11 -4.21
N LEU A 132 -6.87 -6.90 -4.24
CA LEU A 132 -8.18 -6.65 -3.65
C LEU A 132 -9.26 -7.48 -4.34
N VAL A 133 -9.28 -7.50 -5.67
CA VAL A 133 -10.25 -8.29 -6.44
C VAL A 133 -10.17 -9.78 -6.06
N CYS A 134 -8.97 -10.33 -5.89
CA CYS A 134 -8.80 -11.74 -5.51
C CYS A 134 -9.23 -12.01 -4.06
N MET A 135 -8.93 -11.11 -3.11
CA MET A 135 -9.45 -11.19 -1.73
C MET A 135 -10.98 -11.23 -1.71
N LEU A 136 -11.62 -10.30 -2.41
CA LEU A 136 -13.08 -10.21 -2.48
C LEU A 136 -13.66 -11.43 -3.21
N ALA A 137 -13.03 -11.88 -4.30
CA ALA A 137 -13.49 -13.04 -5.06
C ALA A 137 -13.40 -14.36 -4.29
N LYS A 138 -12.52 -14.45 -3.28
CA LYS A 138 -12.48 -15.60 -2.37
C LYS A 138 -13.74 -15.69 -1.51
N ALA A 139 -14.25 -14.55 -1.04
CA ALA A 139 -15.44 -14.48 -0.18
C ALA A 139 -16.76 -14.45 -0.96
N ALA A 140 -16.75 -13.95 -2.20
CA ALA A 140 -17.91 -13.95 -3.08
C ALA A 140 -18.25 -15.40 -3.49
N GLY A 141 -19.19 -16.01 -2.78
CA GLY A 141 -19.47 -17.45 -2.84
C GLY A 141 -19.67 -18.02 -4.25
N ASN A 142 -20.23 -17.25 -5.20
CA ASN A 142 -20.39 -17.67 -6.59
C ASN A 142 -19.49 -16.87 -7.56
N ARG A 143 -18.32 -17.42 -7.87
CA ARG A 143 -17.33 -16.81 -8.80
C ARG A 143 -17.88 -16.56 -10.22
N SER A 144 -18.91 -17.30 -10.68
CA SER A 144 -19.51 -17.09 -12.02
C SER A 144 -20.25 -15.75 -12.15
N ARG A 145 -20.55 -15.11 -11.01
CA ARG A 145 -21.22 -13.82 -10.90
C ARG A 145 -20.23 -12.66 -10.72
N ILE A 146 -18.94 -12.94 -10.97
CA ILE A 146 -17.86 -11.97 -11.02
C ILE A 146 -17.37 -11.90 -12.46
N PHE A 147 -17.49 -10.73 -13.09
CA PHE A 147 -17.15 -10.57 -14.51
C PHE A 147 -16.70 -9.16 -14.85
N GLU A 148 -15.93 -9.02 -15.94
CA GLU A 148 -15.56 -7.71 -16.48
C GLU A 148 -16.76 -7.12 -17.25
N LYS A 149 -17.15 -5.89 -16.89
CA LYS A 149 -18.39 -5.24 -17.33
C LYS A 149 -18.50 -5.05 -18.84
N TYR A 150 -17.38 -4.82 -19.52
CA TYR A 150 -17.31 -4.51 -20.95
C TYR A 150 -16.83 -5.69 -21.79
N GLY A 151 -16.66 -6.87 -21.19
CA GLY A 151 -16.15 -8.07 -21.86
C GLY A 151 -14.67 -7.97 -22.25
N SER A 152 -13.93 -7.00 -21.70
CA SER A 152 -12.51 -6.84 -21.98
C SER A 152 -11.69 -7.95 -21.31
N PRO A 153 -10.75 -8.60 -22.03
CA PRO A 153 -9.84 -9.54 -21.41
C PRO A 153 -9.00 -8.87 -20.31
N ILE A 154 -8.93 -9.50 -19.14
CA ILE A 154 -8.13 -9.04 -18.00
C ILE A 154 -6.66 -9.32 -18.29
N THR A 155 -6.05 -8.39 -19.03
CA THR A 155 -4.70 -8.47 -19.58
C THR A 155 -3.96 -7.16 -19.36
N LYS A 156 -2.64 -7.11 -19.65
CA LYS A 156 -1.77 -5.90 -19.65
C LYS A 156 -2.13 -4.85 -20.70
N HIS A 157 -3.41 -4.60 -20.96
CA HIS A 157 -3.85 -3.68 -22.00
C HIS A 157 -3.85 -2.21 -21.54
N TRP A 158 -3.84 -1.32 -22.54
CA TRP A 158 -4.05 0.11 -22.35
C TRP A 158 -5.54 0.39 -22.15
N GLY A 159 -5.90 1.15 -21.13
CA GLY A 159 -7.28 1.52 -20.86
C GLY A 159 -7.66 1.32 -19.40
N PHE A 160 -8.79 0.66 -19.18
CA PHE A 160 -9.36 0.44 -17.85
C PHE A 160 -10.08 -0.89 -17.78
N LEU A 161 -10.24 -1.41 -16.57
CA LEU A 161 -10.93 -2.65 -16.23
C LEU A 161 -12.03 -2.35 -15.22
N SER A 162 -13.21 -2.95 -15.37
CA SER A 162 -14.33 -2.79 -14.45
C SER A 162 -14.87 -4.16 -14.04
N LEU A 163 -14.44 -4.66 -12.88
CA LEU A 163 -14.89 -5.96 -12.35
C LEU A 163 -16.17 -5.78 -11.54
N VAL A 164 -17.20 -6.52 -11.90
CA VAL A 164 -18.53 -6.49 -11.26
C VAL A 164 -18.65 -7.67 -10.31
N PHE A 165 -18.98 -7.40 -9.05
CA PHE A 165 -19.43 -8.40 -8.08
C PHE A 165 -20.96 -8.32 -7.99
N GLN A 166 -21.63 -9.12 -8.83
CA GLN A 166 -23.06 -8.94 -9.11
C GLN A 166 -23.93 -9.08 -7.85
N ASP A 167 -23.61 -9.99 -6.94
CA ASP A 167 -24.37 -10.23 -5.70
C ASP A 167 -24.35 -9.06 -4.72
N TYR A 168 -23.37 -8.17 -4.86
CA TYR A 168 -23.20 -6.98 -4.03
C TYR A 168 -23.56 -5.71 -4.80
N ASN A 169 -23.86 -5.79 -6.10
CA ASN A 169 -23.97 -4.64 -6.97
C ASN A 169 -22.76 -3.69 -6.80
N LEU A 170 -21.57 -4.28 -6.70
CA LEU A 170 -20.30 -3.60 -6.49
C LEU A 170 -19.48 -3.61 -7.78
N THR A 171 -18.87 -2.49 -8.13
CA THR A 171 -17.83 -2.43 -9.17
C THR A 171 -16.48 -2.06 -8.57
N VAL A 172 -15.45 -2.83 -8.89
CA VAL A 172 -14.05 -2.54 -8.52
C VAL A 172 -13.27 -2.29 -9.80
N GLU A 173 -12.89 -1.03 -10.04
CA GLU A 173 -12.35 -0.57 -11.31
C GLU A 173 -10.86 -0.21 -11.20
N TYR A 174 -10.11 -0.40 -12.29
CA TYR A 174 -8.74 0.08 -12.45
C TYR A 174 -8.60 0.91 -13.73
N TYR A 175 -8.01 2.10 -13.62
CA TYR A 175 -7.71 2.99 -14.74
C TYR A 175 -6.21 3.21 -14.86
N ARG A 176 -5.62 2.77 -15.98
CA ARG A 176 -4.20 2.98 -16.24
C ARG A 176 -3.93 4.43 -16.63
N THR A 177 -3.36 5.19 -15.71
CA THR A 177 -2.94 6.58 -15.91
C THR A 177 -1.69 6.88 -15.08
N PRO A 178 -0.49 6.47 -15.53
CA PRO A 178 0.72 6.52 -14.71
C PRO A 178 1.13 7.93 -14.25
N TYR A 179 0.72 8.95 -15.00
CA TYR A 179 0.96 10.36 -14.69
C TYR A 179 -0.25 11.03 -14.04
N LEU A 180 -1.40 10.37 -13.91
CA LEU A 180 -2.70 10.97 -13.54
C LEU A 180 -3.20 12.10 -14.47
N ALA A 181 -2.33 12.70 -15.27
CA ALA A 181 -2.57 13.72 -16.27
C ALA A 181 -2.83 13.16 -17.68
N VAL A 182 -3.35 14.00 -18.57
CA VAL A 182 -3.43 13.69 -19.99
C VAL A 182 -2.03 13.60 -20.59
N VAL A 183 -1.72 12.45 -21.18
CA VAL A 183 -0.55 12.28 -22.05
C VAL A 183 -1.02 12.23 -23.49
N GLY A 184 -0.50 13.15 -24.31
CA GLY A 184 -1.05 13.39 -25.65
C GLY A 184 -0.03 13.79 -26.69
N ARG A 185 -0.54 14.09 -27.88
CA ARG A 185 0.25 14.75 -28.92
C ARG A 185 0.55 16.19 -28.47
N PRO A 186 1.75 16.71 -28.79
CA PRO A 186 2.07 18.09 -28.53
C PRO A 186 1.17 19.04 -29.35
N PRO A 187 1.04 20.32 -28.95
CA PRO A 187 0.42 21.37 -29.77
C PRO A 187 1.03 21.44 -31.18
N ALA A 188 0.27 22.00 -32.12
CA ALA A 188 0.81 22.30 -33.45
C ALA A 188 2.05 23.21 -33.34
N GLU A 189 2.99 23.07 -34.28
CA GLU A 189 4.24 23.87 -34.33
C GLU A 189 5.24 23.63 -33.17
N SER A 190 5.01 22.61 -32.34
CA SER A 190 5.97 22.22 -31.30
C SER A 190 7.31 21.77 -31.89
N PRO A 191 8.45 21.98 -31.18
CA PRO A 191 9.75 21.52 -31.63
C PRO A 191 9.76 20.02 -31.96
N SER A 192 10.46 19.62 -33.02
CA SER A 192 10.46 18.23 -33.54
C SER A 192 10.94 17.17 -32.53
N GLN A 193 11.71 17.59 -31.53
CA GLN A 193 12.15 16.74 -30.42
C GLN A 193 11.04 16.40 -29.41
N VAL A 194 9.97 17.20 -29.35
CA VAL A 194 8.81 16.95 -28.48
C VAL A 194 7.93 15.88 -29.14
N LYS A 195 8.04 14.64 -28.67
CA LYS A 195 7.24 13.52 -29.19
C LYS A 195 5.85 13.50 -28.57
N ARG A 196 5.74 13.84 -27.29
CA ARG A 196 4.50 13.81 -26.50
C ARG A 196 4.52 14.90 -25.45
N THR A 197 3.35 15.22 -24.90
CA THR A 197 3.23 16.12 -23.74
C THR A 197 2.47 15.46 -22.61
N ILE A 198 2.89 15.77 -21.38
CA ILE A 198 2.15 15.50 -20.16
C ILE A 198 1.50 16.82 -19.74
N ARG A 199 0.17 16.90 -19.83
CA ARG A 199 -0.59 18.11 -19.55
C ARG A 199 -0.91 18.25 -18.07
N LEU A 200 -0.12 19.05 -17.37
CA LEU A 200 -0.16 19.15 -15.91
C LEU A 200 -1.45 19.81 -15.39
N ASP A 201 -2.12 20.59 -16.23
CA ASP A 201 -3.38 21.31 -15.96
C ASP A 201 -4.64 20.50 -16.30
N VAL A 202 -4.49 19.27 -16.81
CA VAL A 202 -5.61 18.44 -17.24
C VAL A 202 -5.46 17.02 -16.74
N LEU A 203 -6.35 16.62 -15.83
CA LEU A 203 -6.44 15.25 -15.34
C LEU A 203 -6.81 14.28 -16.47
N ALA A 204 -6.36 13.03 -16.37
CA ALA A 204 -6.51 12.02 -17.41
C ALA A 204 -7.95 11.91 -17.92
N TRP A 205 -8.11 11.59 -19.21
CA TRP A 205 -9.41 11.61 -19.90
C TRP A 205 -10.50 10.76 -19.23
N GLN A 206 -10.11 9.69 -18.53
CA GLN A 206 -11.04 8.82 -17.83
C GLN A 206 -11.48 9.35 -16.46
N SER A 207 -10.93 10.48 -15.99
CA SER A 207 -11.25 11.08 -14.70
C SER A 207 -12.74 11.30 -14.47
N LYS A 208 -13.48 11.67 -15.52
CA LYS A 208 -14.95 11.77 -15.47
C LYS A 208 -15.68 10.50 -15.01
N ARG A 209 -15.06 9.33 -15.13
CA ARG A 209 -15.61 8.03 -14.66
C ARG A 209 -15.29 7.73 -13.20
N TRP A 210 -14.40 8.51 -12.58
CA TRP A 210 -14.01 8.38 -11.19
C TRP A 210 -14.89 9.24 -10.28
N ALA A 211 -15.60 10.23 -10.84
CA ALA A 211 -16.37 11.24 -10.11
C ALA A 211 -17.49 10.65 -9.23
N ASP A 212 -18.02 9.48 -9.60
CA ASP A 212 -19.06 8.76 -8.86
C ASP A 212 -18.50 7.62 -7.98
N ALA A 213 -17.19 7.56 -7.76
CA ALA A 213 -16.58 6.59 -6.86
C ALA A 213 -16.98 6.86 -5.39
N ASP A 214 -17.35 5.79 -4.69
CA ASP A 214 -17.52 5.80 -3.24
C ASP A 214 -16.17 5.65 -2.53
N VAL A 215 -15.24 4.93 -3.14
CA VAL A 215 -13.83 4.85 -2.69
C VAL A 215 -12.93 5.10 -3.90
N LEU A 216 -12.14 6.17 -3.89
CA LEU A 216 -11.16 6.49 -4.93
C LEU A 216 -9.74 6.35 -4.38
N ILE A 217 -8.93 5.49 -4.99
CA ILE A 217 -7.54 5.25 -4.65
C ILE A 217 -6.67 5.69 -5.83
N LEU A 218 -5.89 6.75 -5.64
CA LEU A 218 -4.91 7.22 -6.61
C LEU A 218 -3.51 6.78 -6.22
N ASN A 219 -2.66 6.54 -7.22
CA ASN A 219 -1.23 6.36 -7.01
C ASN A 219 -0.42 6.89 -8.21
N ALA A 220 0.77 7.43 -7.93
CA ALA A 220 1.72 7.84 -8.95
C ALA A 220 3.14 7.89 -8.37
N GLY A 221 4.15 7.73 -9.22
CA GLY A 221 5.56 7.93 -8.85
C GLY A 221 6.53 7.23 -9.79
N HIS A 222 6.30 5.95 -10.11
CA HIS A 222 7.25 5.14 -10.89
C HIS A 222 7.54 5.65 -12.31
N TRP A 223 6.66 6.48 -12.86
CA TRP A 223 6.80 7.11 -14.17
C TRP A 223 7.29 8.57 -14.10
N TRP A 224 7.30 9.15 -12.91
CA TRP A 224 7.78 10.49 -12.61
C TRP A 224 9.28 10.46 -12.29
N ASN A 225 10.09 10.11 -13.30
CA ASN A 225 11.53 10.24 -13.25
C ASN A 225 12.06 10.73 -14.60
N GLU A 226 13.21 11.40 -14.56
CA GLU A 226 13.82 12.05 -15.73
C GLU A 226 14.08 11.05 -16.85
N ASP A 227 14.64 9.87 -16.54
CA ASP A 227 14.98 8.86 -17.53
C ASP A 227 13.77 8.41 -18.36
N LYS A 228 12.66 8.06 -17.71
CA LYS A 228 11.45 7.60 -18.43
C LYS A 228 10.81 8.72 -19.24
N ILE A 229 10.78 9.94 -18.68
CA ILE A 229 10.20 11.10 -19.36
C ILE A 229 11.05 11.44 -20.59
N ALA A 230 12.37 11.55 -20.44
CA ALA A 230 13.31 11.82 -21.53
C ALA A 230 13.30 10.72 -22.60
N LYS A 231 13.39 9.43 -22.21
CA LYS A 231 13.34 8.29 -23.15
C LYS A 231 12.06 8.24 -23.96
N SER A 232 10.95 8.73 -23.41
CA SER A 232 9.67 8.81 -24.13
C SER A 232 9.54 10.04 -25.04
N GLY A 233 10.51 10.96 -25.02
CA GLY A 233 10.44 12.26 -25.69
C GLY A 233 9.29 13.13 -25.19
N SER A 234 8.90 12.95 -23.91
CA SER A 234 7.78 13.68 -23.31
C SER A 234 8.28 14.96 -22.63
N TYR A 235 7.50 16.02 -22.78
CA TYR A 235 7.72 17.29 -22.07
C TYR A 235 6.44 17.77 -21.37
N PHE A 236 6.58 18.75 -20.50
CA PHE A 236 5.47 19.24 -19.68
C PHE A 236 4.72 20.36 -20.38
N GLN A 237 3.39 20.31 -20.30
CA GLN A 237 2.50 21.28 -20.93
C GLN A 237 1.53 21.86 -19.90
N VAL A 238 1.31 23.19 -19.98
CA VAL A 238 0.25 23.91 -19.26
C VAL A 238 -0.45 24.82 -20.28
N GLY A 239 -1.76 24.69 -20.42
CA GLY A 239 -2.50 25.37 -21.49
C GLY A 239 -1.96 24.97 -22.87
N GLN A 240 -1.48 25.95 -23.64
CA GLN A 240 -0.84 25.74 -24.96
C GLN A 240 0.70 25.78 -24.91
N ALA A 241 1.29 26.13 -23.76
CA ALA A 241 2.73 26.28 -23.63
C ALA A 241 3.39 24.95 -23.24
N ILE A 242 4.48 24.59 -23.94
CA ILE A 242 5.38 23.53 -23.53
C ILE A 242 6.53 24.14 -22.75
N ASN A 243 6.81 23.60 -21.57
CA ASN A 243 8.01 23.92 -20.81
C ASN A 243 9.02 22.78 -20.96
N MET A 244 10.14 23.08 -21.61
CA MET A 244 11.20 22.11 -21.91
C MET A 244 12.26 21.99 -20.81
N THR A 245 12.24 22.89 -19.82
CA THR A 245 13.24 22.97 -18.74
C THR A 245 12.65 22.73 -17.36
N MET A 246 11.33 22.53 -17.26
CA MET A 246 10.65 22.22 -16.00
C MET A 246 11.11 20.87 -15.46
N ASP A 247 11.47 20.84 -14.18
CA ASP A 247 11.92 19.63 -13.52
C ASP A 247 10.73 18.72 -13.14
N VAL A 248 11.04 17.44 -12.92
CA VAL A 248 10.02 16.42 -12.66
C VAL A 248 9.30 16.64 -11.33
N LYS A 249 9.99 17.19 -10.32
CA LYS A 249 9.41 17.46 -9.00
C LYS A 249 8.40 18.61 -9.08
N GLU A 250 8.73 19.69 -9.77
CA GLU A 250 7.81 20.79 -10.07
C GLU A 250 6.60 20.29 -10.86
N ALA A 251 6.81 19.50 -11.92
CA ALA A 251 5.73 18.99 -12.75
C ALA A 251 4.78 18.06 -11.98
N PHE A 252 5.32 17.21 -11.11
CA PHE A 252 4.53 16.36 -10.23
C PHE A 252 3.68 17.19 -9.26
N GLY A 253 4.27 18.20 -8.61
CA GLY A 253 3.54 19.12 -7.73
C GLY A 253 2.40 19.85 -8.43
N ARG A 254 2.62 20.37 -9.63
CA ARG A 254 1.57 20.98 -10.46
C ARG A 254 0.45 20.00 -10.81
N THR A 255 0.79 18.74 -11.08
CA THR A 255 -0.21 17.71 -11.37
C THR A 255 -1.03 17.36 -10.14
N LEU A 256 -0.42 17.27 -8.96
CA LEU A 256 -1.14 17.03 -7.71
C LEU A 256 -2.05 18.20 -7.33
N GLN A 257 -1.66 19.44 -7.63
CA GLN A 257 -2.57 20.59 -7.51
C GLN A 257 -3.82 20.39 -8.40
N THR A 258 -3.65 19.95 -9.65
CA THR A 258 -4.77 19.62 -10.54
C THR A 258 -5.63 18.45 -9.99
N VAL A 259 -5.01 17.42 -9.39
CA VAL A 259 -5.71 16.31 -8.73
C VAL A 259 -6.56 16.82 -7.56
N LYS A 260 -6.00 17.66 -6.69
CA LYS A 260 -6.70 18.29 -5.57
C LYS A 260 -7.91 19.08 -6.07
N GLU A 261 -7.71 20.03 -6.98
CA GLU A 261 -8.78 20.86 -7.51
C GLU A 261 -9.88 20.06 -8.22
N TRP A 262 -9.50 19.01 -8.96
CA TRP A 262 -10.45 18.11 -9.56
C TRP A 262 -11.26 17.36 -8.49
N THR A 263 -10.59 16.86 -7.45
CA THR A 263 -11.22 16.08 -6.39
C THR A 263 -12.22 16.92 -5.60
N LEU A 264 -11.84 18.14 -5.21
CA LEU A 264 -12.71 19.09 -4.50
C LEU A 264 -13.97 19.45 -5.31
N ARG A 265 -13.84 19.58 -6.63
CA ARG A 265 -14.95 19.95 -7.52
C ARG A 265 -15.87 18.78 -7.91
N ASN A 266 -15.33 17.57 -8.06
CA ASN A 266 -16.04 16.47 -8.74
C ASN A 266 -16.47 15.33 -7.82
N LEU A 267 -15.76 15.05 -6.72
CA LEU A 267 -16.16 13.97 -5.81
C LEU A 267 -17.27 14.42 -4.86
N LYS A 268 -18.26 13.55 -4.67
CA LYS A 268 -19.39 13.77 -3.73
C LYS A 268 -18.87 13.85 -2.30
N GLN A 269 -19.06 14.98 -1.64
CA GLN A 269 -18.45 15.24 -0.32
C GLN A 269 -18.92 14.27 0.78
N GLU A 270 -20.20 13.90 0.80
CA GLU A 270 -20.79 13.20 1.95
C GLU A 270 -20.55 11.68 1.97
N ASN A 271 -20.10 11.08 0.85
CA ASN A 271 -20.05 9.62 0.70
C ASN A 271 -18.86 9.12 -0.16
N SER A 272 -17.86 9.96 -0.45
CA SER A 272 -16.68 9.55 -1.19
C SER A 272 -15.44 9.61 -0.31
N TYR A 273 -14.80 8.45 -0.14
CA TYR A 273 -13.54 8.28 0.56
C TYR A 273 -12.39 8.33 -0.43
N PHE A 274 -11.47 9.27 -0.25
CA PHE A 274 -10.34 9.47 -1.13
C PHE A 274 -9.05 9.00 -0.47
N PHE A 275 -8.27 8.22 -1.20
CA PHE A 275 -6.95 7.77 -0.82
C PHE A 275 -5.95 8.17 -1.88
N PHE A 276 -4.81 8.68 -1.45
CA PHE A 276 -3.61 8.65 -2.28
C PHE A 276 -2.63 7.68 -1.65
N ARG A 277 -2.21 6.67 -2.40
CA ARG A 277 -1.21 5.72 -1.92
C ARG A 277 0.18 6.27 -2.15
N SER A 278 1.00 6.20 -1.11
CA SER A 278 2.41 6.58 -1.19
C SER A 278 3.20 5.67 -2.15
N TYR A 279 4.44 6.04 -2.40
CA TYR A 279 5.37 5.32 -3.25
C TYR A 279 5.55 3.88 -2.78
N ALA A 280 5.59 2.93 -3.73
CA ALA A 280 6.01 1.57 -3.43
C ALA A 280 7.50 1.45 -3.83
N PRO A 281 8.42 1.20 -2.90
CA PRO A 281 9.83 1.04 -3.22
C PRO A 281 10.12 -0.06 -4.24
N SER A 282 11.17 0.14 -5.03
CA SER A 282 11.77 -0.90 -5.87
C SER A 282 13.11 -1.32 -5.25
N HIS A 283 13.44 -2.61 -5.29
CA HIS A 283 14.64 -3.14 -4.62
C HIS A 283 15.60 -3.76 -5.63
N TYR A 284 16.36 -2.93 -6.35
CA TYR A 284 17.39 -3.43 -7.26
C TYR A 284 18.76 -3.48 -6.57
N SER A 285 19.40 -4.64 -6.58
CA SER A 285 20.80 -4.83 -6.19
C SER A 285 21.69 -4.97 -7.42
N ASN A 286 22.93 -4.48 -7.33
CA ASN A 286 23.98 -4.63 -8.34
C ASN A 286 23.66 -4.05 -9.73
N GLY A 287 22.76 -3.07 -9.81
CA GLY A 287 22.39 -2.42 -11.07
C GLY A 287 21.01 -1.77 -11.00
N ALA A 288 20.63 -1.09 -12.08
CA ALA A 288 19.31 -0.49 -12.23
C ALA A 288 18.35 -1.44 -12.99
N TRP A 289 17.07 -1.06 -13.05
CA TRP A 289 16.02 -1.83 -13.73
C TRP A 289 16.30 -2.14 -15.20
N ASP A 290 17.07 -1.30 -15.89
CA ASP A 290 17.47 -1.44 -17.30
C ASP A 290 18.96 -1.75 -17.47
N ASN A 291 19.70 -1.94 -16.38
CA ASN A 291 21.14 -2.15 -16.40
C ASN A 291 21.57 -3.23 -15.40
N GLY A 292 21.05 -4.44 -15.57
CA GLY A 292 21.51 -5.64 -14.85
C GLY A 292 21.11 -5.75 -13.38
N GLY A 293 20.25 -4.87 -12.87
CA GLY A 293 19.75 -4.94 -11.49
C GLY A 293 18.96 -6.21 -11.20
N SER A 294 19.05 -6.69 -9.95
CA SER A 294 18.44 -7.96 -9.53
C SER A 294 17.96 -7.94 -8.07
N CYS A 295 17.01 -8.82 -7.74
CA CYS A 295 16.43 -9.00 -6.40
C CYS A 295 16.20 -10.47 -6.03
N HIS A 296 16.55 -11.43 -6.90
CA HIS A 296 16.33 -12.86 -6.68
C HIS A 296 17.01 -13.42 -5.42
N ALA A 297 18.06 -12.76 -4.92
CA ALA A 297 18.80 -13.18 -3.74
C ALA A 297 18.06 -12.86 -2.42
N ASP A 298 17.06 -11.98 -2.46
CA ASP A 298 16.30 -11.55 -1.30
C ASP A 298 15.12 -12.50 -1.05
N THR A 299 15.22 -13.34 -0.02
CA THR A 299 14.18 -14.32 0.35
C THR A 299 13.57 -14.07 1.73
N ALA A 300 13.94 -12.97 2.38
CA ALA A 300 13.39 -12.52 3.65
C ALA A 300 13.35 -10.97 3.69
N PRO A 301 12.45 -10.38 4.51
CA PRO A 301 12.43 -8.94 4.70
C PRO A 301 13.76 -8.39 5.22
N GLY A 302 14.04 -7.13 4.92
CA GLY A 302 15.05 -6.36 5.64
C GLY A 302 14.68 -6.24 7.11
N ILE A 303 15.69 -6.17 7.97
CA ILE A 303 15.53 -6.17 9.44
C ILE A 303 15.91 -4.82 10.04
N GLU A 304 16.79 -4.06 9.37
CA GLU A 304 17.30 -2.79 9.87
C GLU A 304 16.65 -1.60 9.16
N ALA A 305 15.99 -0.73 9.92
CA ALA A 305 15.40 0.51 9.37
C ALA A 305 16.46 1.44 8.77
N SER A 306 17.70 1.39 9.25
CA SER A 306 18.84 2.14 8.71
C SER A 306 19.25 1.70 7.30
N ALA A 307 18.83 0.52 6.85
CA ALA A 307 19.08 0.02 5.50
C ALA A 307 17.97 0.40 4.51
N LEU A 308 16.93 1.13 4.95
CA LEU A 308 15.90 1.63 4.06
C LEU A 308 16.39 2.84 3.27
N GLU A 309 15.93 2.94 2.03
CA GLU A 309 16.11 4.14 1.23
C GLU A 309 15.43 5.35 1.90
N PRO A 310 15.96 6.58 1.72
CA PRO A 310 15.32 7.79 2.19
C PRO A 310 13.87 7.94 1.69
N GLU A 311 13.05 8.64 2.45
CA GLU A 311 11.66 8.93 2.07
C GLU A 311 11.62 9.56 0.66
N PRO A 312 10.88 8.98 -0.30
CA PRO A 312 10.76 9.53 -1.64
C PRO A 312 10.15 10.94 -1.63
N TRP A 313 10.77 11.88 -2.33
CA TRP A 313 10.31 13.27 -2.41
C TRP A 313 8.86 13.43 -2.89
N ASN A 314 8.34 12.47 -3.67
CA ASN A 314 6.96 12.49 -4.13
C ASN A 314 5.97 12.27 -2.98
N ASN A 315 6.37 11.55 -1.92
CA ASN A 315 5.52 11.31 -0.76
C ASN A 315 5.35 12.58 0.08
N GLU A 316 6.35 13.45 0.15
CA GLU A 316 6.24 14.78 0.78
C GLU A 316 5.11 15.58 0.10
N ILE A 317 5.15 15.70 -1.23
CA ILE A 317 4.16 16.47 -2.00
C ILE A 317 2.76 15.82 -1.92
N ILE A 318 2.68 14.49 -1.95
CA ILE A 318 1.39 13.78 -1.75
C ILE A 318 0.85 14.08 -0.35
N SER A 319 1.69 14.02 0.68
CA SER A 319 1.30 14.28 2.07
C SER A 319 0.77 15.71 2.22
N ASP A 320 1.49 16.71 1.68
CA ASP A 320 1.07 18.11 1.72
C ASP A 320 -0.29 18.31 1.06
N MET A 321 -0.51 17.75 -0.13
CA MET A 321 -1.80 17.80 -0.83
C MET A 321 -2.93 17.16 0.00
N ILE A 322 -2.66 16.03 0.65
CA ILE A 322 -3.64 15.35 1.51
C ILE A 322 -3.98 16.21 2.72
N GLU A 323 -3.01 16.79 3.41
CA GLU A 323 -3.25 17.63 4.59
C GLU A 323 -4.03 18.91 4.23
N GLU A 324 -3.73 19.54 3.10
CA GLU A 324 -4.54 20.65 2.59
C GLU A 324 -6.00 20.25 2.36
N MET A 325 -6.23 19.10 1.72
CA MET A 325 -7.58 18.58 1.46
C MET A 325 -8.32 18.16 2.73
N LYS A 326 -7.61 17.71 3.78
CA LYS A 326 -8.20 17.49 5.10
C LYS A 326 -8.65 18.82 5.72
N GLY A 327 -7.86 19.87 5.59
CA GLY A 327 -8.23 21.24 5.99
C GLY A 327 -9.50 21.74 5.31
N ASP A 328 -9.74 21.32 4.06
CA ASP A 328 -10.96 21.59 3.30
C ASP A 328 -12.18 20.71 3.71
N GLY A 329 -12.06 19.91 4.77
CA GLY A 329 -13.14 19.09 5.32
C GLY A 329 -13.49 17.85 4.49
N ARG A 330 -12.54 17.34 3.69
CA ARG A 330 -12.73 16.13 2.87
C ARG A 330 -12.36 14.85 3.64
N GLN A 331 -13.08 13.76 3.34
CA GLN A 331 -12.70 12.40 3.78
C GLN A 331 -11.53 11.89 2.92
N VAL A 332 -10.33 12.37 3.21
CA VAL A 332 -9.11 12.03 2.49
C VAL A 332 -8.06 11.43 3.43
N GLN A 333 -7.30 10.46 2.93
CA GLN A 333 -6.27 9.79 3.71
C GLN A 333 -5.06 9.46 2.83
N LEU A 334 -3.85 9.71 3.35
CA LEU A 334 -2.64 9.15 2.79
C LEU A 334 -2.61 7.66 3.18
N LEU A 335 -2.65 6.78 2.20
CA LEU A 335 -2.41 5.35 2.40
C LEU A 335 -0.87 5.16 2.38
N ASN A 336 -0.24 5.42 3.52
CA ASN A 336 1.21 5.40 3.65
C ASN A 336 1.73 3.96 3.79
N ILE A 337 2.27 3.44 2.69
CA ILE A 337 2.81 2.09 2.57
C ILE A 337 4.33 2.06 2.48
N THR A 338 4.99 3.22 2.34
CA THR A 338 6.39 3.27 1.87
C THR A 338 7.31 2.58 2.84
N TYR A 339 7.21 2.96 4.12
CA TYR A 339 8.03 2.42 5.20
C TYR A 339 7.88 0.91 5.34
N SER A 340 6.65 0.41 5.48
CA SER A 340 6.40 -1.03 5.60
C SER A 340 6.86 -1.80 4.36
N THR A 341 6.64 -1.25 3.17
CA THR A 341 7.00 -1.89 1.90
C THR A 341 8.51 -1.90 1.66
N GLY A 342 9.25 -0.92 2.17
CA GLY A 342 10.71 -0.83 2.02
C GLY A 342 11.49 -1.99 2.65
N PHE A 343 10.89 -2.67 3.63
CA PHE A 343 11.50 -3.90 4.17
C PHE A 343 11.30 -5.11 3.25
N ARG A 344 10.36 -5.07 2.31
CA ARG A 344 9.88 -6.26 1.60
C ARG A 344 10.63 -6.57 0.31
N LYS A 345 11.95 -6.44 0.31
CA LYS A 345 12.79 -6.86 -0.82
C LYS A 345 12.54 -8.31 -1.29
N ASP A 346 12.04 -9.18 -0.40
CA ASP A 346 11.63 -10.55 -0.67
C ASP A 346 10.32 -10.69 -1.47
N GLY A 347 9.50 -9.65 -1.56
CA GLY A 347 8.14 -9.73 -2.12
C GLY A 347 8.06 -9.63 -3.65
N HIS A 348 9.17 -9.40 -4.35
CA HIS A 348 9.19 -9.15 -5.79
C HIS A 348 9.13 -10.44 -6.65
N PRO A 349 8.57 -10.39 -7.88
CA PRO A 349 8.63 -11.52 -8.81
C PRO A 349 10.05 -11.89 -9.22
N SER A 350 10.95 -10.91 -9.30
CA SER A 350 12.33 -11.12 -9.71
C SER A 350 12.40 -11.81 -11.10
N SER A 351 13.06 -12.96 -11.22
CA SER A 351 13.13 -13.75 -12.45
C SER A 351 11.90 -14.64 -12.68
N HIS A 352 10.96 -14.73 -11.73
CA HIS A 352 9.75 -15.55 -11.82
C HIS A 352 8.63 -14.83 -12.59
N ARG A 353 8.95 -14.51 -13.85
CA ARG A 353 8.14 -13.74 -14.78
C ARG A 353 7.09 -14.62 -15.47
N GLU A 354 6.16 -13.97 -16.16
CA GLU A 354 5.09 -14.65 -16.89
C GLU A 354 5.62 -15.69 -17.91
N PRO A 355 4.88 -16.78 -18.15
CA PRO A 355 5.29 -17.82 -19.10
C PRO A 355 5.62 -17.25 -20.47
N GLY A 356 6.75 -17.70 -21.05
CA GLY A 356 7.26 -17.20 -22.33
C GLY A 356 8.23 -16.03 -22.22
N THR A 357 8.49 -15.51 -21.01
CA THR A 357 9.56 -14.54 -20.79
C THR A 357 10.94 -15.19 -21.01
N PRO A 358 11.84 -14.58 -21.81
CA PRO A 358 13.22 -15.07 -21.99
C PRO A 358 13.98 -15.16 -20.66
N GLY A 359 14.86 -16.15 -20.53
CA GLY A 359 15.63 -16.37 -19.28
C GLY A 359 16.65 -15.27 -18.97
N ASP A 360 17.03 -14.48 -19.97
CA ASP A 360 17.92 -13.32 -19.88
C ASP A 360 17.16 -11.98 -19.74
N ALA A 361 15.83 -12.03 -19.64
CA ALA A 361 15.03 -10.82 -19.42
C ALA A 361 15.38 -10.17 -18.06
N PRO A 362 15.35 -8.82 -17.96
CA PRO A 362 15.54 -8.12 -16.70
C PRO A 362 14.57 -8.60 -15.61
N GLN A 363 15.08 -8.69 -14.38
CA GLN A 363 14.25 -9.07 -13.23
C GLN A 363 13.20 -8.00 -12.92
N ASP A 364 12.01 -8.42 -12.48
CA ASP A 364 11.05 -7.49 -11.88
C ASP A 364 11.38 -7.25 -10.42
N CYS A 365 11.93 -6.09 -10.10
CA CYS A 365 12.13 -5.66 -8.71
C CYS A 365 11.31 -4.42 -8.38
N SER A 366 10.18 -4.25 -9.06
CA SER A 366 9.26 -3.10 -8.91
C SER A 366 7.82 -3.52 -8.63
N HIS A 367 7.33 -4.55 -9.32
CA HIS A 367 6.04 -5.19 -9.03
C HIS A 367 6.18 -6.24 -7.93
N TRP A 368 5.06 -6.82 -7.52
CA TRP A 368 4.97 -7.68 -6.35
C TRP A 368 4.28 -9.00 -6.71
N CYS A 369 4.78 -10.09 -6.14
CA CYS A 369 4.09 -11.37 -6.16
C CYS A 369 2.71 -11.24 -5.52
N LEU A 370 1.74 -11.99 -6.03
CA LEU A 370 0.39 -12.09 -5.47
C LEU A 370 0.02 -13.57 -5.28
N PRO A 371 -0.43 -13.99 -4.08
CA PRO A 371 -0.53 -13.21 -2.83
C PRO A 371 0.84 -12.68 -2.35
N GLY A 372 0.84 -11.59 -1.58
CA GLY A 372 2.06 -10.90 -1.18
C GLY A 372 1.85 -9.48 -0.63
N VAL A 373 2.83 -8.61 -0.82
CA VAL A 373 2.87 -7.28 -0.19
C VAL A 373 1.65 -6.39 -0.46
N PRO A 374 1.05 -6.38 -1.68
CA PRO A 374 -0.15 -5.60 -1.93
C PRO A 374 -1.38 -6.03 -1.12
N ASP A 375 -1.37 -7.23 -0.56
CA ASP A 375 -2.42 -7.70 0.36
C ASP A 375 -2.46 -6.85 1.62
N MET A 376 -1.28 -6.55 2.20
CA MET A 376 -1.15 -5.65 3.35
C MET A 376 -1.59 -4.23 3.01
N TRP A 377 -1.35 -3.74 1.79
CA TRP A 377 -1.85 -2.41 1.38
C TRP A 377 -3.38 -2.35 1.40
N ASN A 378 -4.04 -3.45 1.05
CA ASN A 378 -5.50 -3.56 1.09
C ASN A 378 -6.02 -3.71 2.53
N GLU A 379 -5.26 -4.32 3.44
CA GLU A 379 -5.59 -4.30 4.87
C GLU A 379 -5.48 -2.90 5.47
N LEU A 380 -4.45 -2.11 5.11
CA LEU A 380 -4.35 -0.71 5.49
C LEU A 380 -5.53 0.11 4.95
N LEU A 381 -5.91 -0.11 3.68
CA LEU A 381 -7.09 0.53 3.08
C LEU A 381 -8.36 0.18 3.86
N TYR A 382 -8.56 -1.10 4.18
CA TYR A 382 -9.70 -1.58 4.95
C TYR A 382 -9.73 -0.99 6.37
N ALA A 383 -8.59 -0.96 7.07
CA ALA A 383 -8.48 -0.38 8.40
C ALA A 383 -8.87 1.12 8.41
N HIS A 384 -8.38 1.89 7.44
CA HIS A 384 -8.77 3.29 7.29
C HIS A 384 -10.25 3.47 6.92
N LEU A 385 -10.80 2.63 6.04
CA LEU A 385 -12.24 2.66 5.74
C LEU A 385 -13.08 2.41 7.00
N LEU A 386 -12.69 1.43 7.83
CA LEU A 386 -13.34 1.18 9.11
C LEU A 386 -13.24 2.39 10.05
N SER A 387 -12.06 2.99 10.19
CA SER A 387 -11.84 4.14 11.08
C SER A 387 -12.60 5.38 10.64
N MET A 388 -12.81 5.55 9.33
CA MET A 388 -13.64 6.63 8.76
C MET A 388 -15.14 6.29 8.72
N GLY A 389 -15.56 5.16 9.30
CA GLY A 389 -16.96 4.78 9.43
C GLY A 389 -17.61 4.29 8.13
N TYR A 390 -16.84 3.77 7.18
CA TYR A 390 -17.33 3.24 5.91
C TYR A 390 -18.49 2.24 6.13
N ASP A 391 -19.66 2.62 5.62
CA ASP A 391 -20.94 1.90 5.67
C ASP A 391 -21.46 1.49 7.06
N THR A 392 -21.13 2.25 8.11
CA THR A 392 -21.74 2.05 9.45
C THR A 392 -23.14 2.67 9.59
N LYS A 393 -23.55 3.57 8.67
CA LYS A 393 -24.81 4.34 8.75
C LYS A 393 -26.07 3.57 8.32
N ARG A 394 -25.97 2.41 7.66
CA ARG A 394 -27.17 1.62 7.31
C ARG A 394 -27.81 0.89 8.50
N LYS A 395 -27.07 0.66 9.60
CA LYS A 395 -27.65 0.02 10.80
C LYS A 395 -28.58 0.94 11.59
N SER A 396 -28.51 2.26 11.43
CA SER A 396 -29.41 3.20 12.12
C SER A 396 -30.79 3.33 11.46
N ASP A 397 -30.88 3.12 10.14
CA ASP A 397 -32.14 3.31 9.41
C ASP A 397 -33.04 2.05 9.43
N ILE A 398 -32.46 0.87 9.67
CA ILE A 398 -33.22 -0.39 9.83
C ILE A 398 -33.83 -0.51 11.24
N ARG A 399 -33.40 0.28 12.22
CA ARG A 399 -34.02 0.34 13.57
C ARG A 399 -35.10 1.42 13.71
N LYS A 400 -35.49 2.07 12.61
CA LYS A 400 -36.53 3.12 12.57
C LYS A 400 -37.65 2.86 11.55
N GLN A 401 -37.77 1.63 11.04
CA GLN A 401 -38.99 1.09 10.44
C GLN A 401 -39.39 -0.15 11.22
#